data_AF-A0A256YZ98-F1
#
_entry.id   AF-A0A256YZ98-F1
#
_cell.length_a   1.000
_cell.length_b   1.000
_cell.length_c   1.000
_cell.angle_alpha   90.00
_cell.angle_beta   90.00
_cell.angle_gamma   90.00
#
_symmetry.space_group_name_H-M   'P 1'
#
loop_
_entity.id
_entity.type
_entity.pdbx_description
1 polymer ?
#
loop_
_entity_poly.entity_id
_entity_poly.type
_entity_poly.pdbx_seq_one_letter_code
_entity_poly.pdbx_strand_id
1 'polypeptide(L)'
;MPIRGPPKRKRWLSVAIPASTVSDVPHLREKTYKVGLIGRAPHHPVGKRVKDLKVGEPREGVSISTSKDGTLVDIGVDRPALLPNTHIPVGTRVTVRVTSVKPELKVSLTSREKINIYWGYKVTASRTTLGQAVKEGGFNLVIATSRLGEPVTAIIDRLTESWRSSKKVLVAFGAPAKGLREILAQESLSLKEFAHFTVNTIPKQATETVRTEEALYATLSIFNLIDD
;
A
#
# COMPACT_ATOMS: atom_id res chain seq x y z
N MET A 1 -21.09 -7.33 -15.04
CA MET A 1 -20.78 -5.88 -15.08
C MET A 1 -19.34 -5.68 -14.63
N PRO A 2 -18.55 -4.82 -15.31
CA PRO A 2 -17.23 -4.47 -14.81
C PRO A 2 -17.34 -3.79 -13.45
N ILE A 3 -16.45 -4.16 -12.53
CA ILE A 3 -16.41 -3.62 -11.17
C ILE A 3 -16.08 -2.13 -11.29
N ARG A 4 -16.93 -1.25 -10.76
CA ARG A 4 -16.69 0.20 -10.76
C ARG A 4 -15.64 0.54 -9.70
N GLY A 5 -14.56 1.18 -10.11
CA GLY A 5 -13.50 1.67 -9.23
C GLY A 5 -12.36 2.28 -10.02
N PRO A 6 -11.47 3.05 -9.37
CA PRO A 6 -10.26 3.56 -10.02
C PRO A 6 -9.47 2.38 -10.62
N PRO A 7 -8.91 2.54 -11.82
CA PRO A 7 -8.19 1.48 -12.49
C PRO A 7 -7.02 1.00 -11.64
N LYS A 8 -6.67 -0.28 -11.78
CA LYS A 8 -5.46 -0.80 -11.16
C LYS A 8 -4.25 -0.03 -11.69
N ARG A 9 -3.34 0.36 -10.79
CA ARG A 9 -2.08 1.01 -11.19
C ARG A 9 -1.31 0.09 -12.13
N LYS A 10 -0.79 0.65 -13.23
CA LYS A 10 0.04 -0.09 -14.21
C LYS A 10 1.37 -0.54 -13.60
N ARG A 11 1.83 0.17 -12.56
CA ARG A 11 3.14 0.04 -11.93
C ARG A 11 3.01 -0.42 -10.49
N TRP A 12 3.99 -1.18 -10.01
CA TRP A 12 4.13 -1.44 -8.58
C TRP A 12 4.87 -0.29 -7.92
N LEU A 13 4.16 0.44 -7.07
CA LEU A 13 4.71 1.49 -6.22
C LEU A 13 4.81 0.98 -4.79
N SER A 14 6.02 0.93 -4.26
CA SER A 14 6.30 0.73 -2.85
C SER A 14 6.67 2.07 -2.21
N VAL A 15 6.23 2.26 -0.97
CA VAL A 15 6.59 3.42 -0.15
C VAL A 15 7.28 2.90 1.09
N ALA A 16 8.53 3.31 1.30
CA ALA A 16 9.27 3.01 2.52
C ALA A 16 9.18 4.20 3.47
N ILE A 17 8.62 3.97 4.65
CA ILE A 17 8.60 4.93 5.76
C ILE A 17 9.31 4.32 6.97
N PRO A 18 9.97 5.11 7.82
CA PRO A 18 10.63 4.57 9.01
C PRO A 18 9.61 4.04 10.01
N ALA A 19 9.94 2.96 10.72
CA ALA A 19 9.08 2.40 11.75
C ALA A 19 8.77 3.39 12.89
N SER A 20 9.64 4.37 13.12
CA SER A 20 9.42 5.47 14.08
C SER A 20 8.23 6.36 13.72
N THR A 21 7.77 6.37 12.46
CA THR A 21 6.57 7.12 12.05
C THR A 21 5.29 6.63 12.76
N VAL A 22 5.32 5.39 13.25
CA VAL A 22 4.22 4.75 13.96
C VAL A 22 4.60 4.31 15.38
N SER A 23 5.76 4.75 15.90
CA SER A 23 6.24 4.30 17.22
C SER A 23 5.57 5.00 18.40
N ASP A 24 5.02 6.19 18.17
CA ASP A 24 4.20 6.94 19.13
C ASP A 24 2.84 6.29 19.40
N VAL A 25 2.49 5.27 18.62
CA VAL A 25 1.24 4.55 18.72
C VAL A 25 1.49 3.16 19.32
N PRO A 26 0.90 2.82 20.48
CA PRO A 26 1.23 1.57 21.19
C PRO A 26 0.67 0.32 20.49
N HIS A 27 -0.53 0.38 19.90
CA HIS A 27 -1.22 -0.81 19.39
C HIS A 27 -1.07 -1.02 17.88
N LEU A 28 -0.82 -2.26 17.43
CA LEU A 28 -0.70 -2.63 16.01
C LEU A 28 -1.90 -2.19 15.17
N ARG A 29 -3.12 -2.23 15.74
CA ARG A 29 -4.35 -1.77 15.07
C ARG A 29 -4.31 -0.26 14.80
N GLU A 30 -3.83 0.51 15.76
CA GLU A 30 -3.71 1.96 15.64
C GLU A 30 -2.52 2.35 14.75
N LYS A 31 -1.41 1.60 14.78
CA LYS A 31 -0.32 1.74 13.79
C LYS A 31 -0.84 1.50 12.38
N THR A 32 -1.62 0.44 12.20
CA THR A 32 -2.29 0.11 10.93
C THR A 32 -3.34 1.16 10.56
N TYR A 33 -4.03 1.77 11.53
CA TYR A 33 -4.96 2.88 11.30
C TYR A 33 -4.23 4.16 10.90
N LYS A 34 -3.09 4.48 11.54
CA LYS A 34 -2.25 5.64 11.21
C LYS A 34 -1.66 5.51 9.81
N VAL A 35 -1.22 4.32 9.41
CA VAL A 35 -0.86 3.99 8.02
C VAL A 35 -2.10 3.88 7.12
N GLY A 36 -3.26 3.56 7.71
CA GLY A 36 -4.58 3.35 7.10
C GLY A 36 -5.33 4.63 6.71
N LEU A 37 -5.00 5.76 7.35
CA LEU A 37 -5.59 7.08 7.10
C LEU A 37 -5.26 7.62 5.69
N ILE A 38 -4.39 6.93 4.95
CA ILE A 38 -3.96 7.27 3.58
C ILE A 38 -5.06 7.04 2.51
N GLY A 39 -6.22 6.49 2.89
CA GLY A 39 -7.44 6.64 2.09
C GLY A 39 -8.33 5.39 2.05
N ARG A 40 -9.62 5.60 1.76
CA ARG A 40 -10.57 4.50 1.51
C ARG A 40 -10.32 3.93 0.13
N ALA A 41 -9.84 2.70 0.07
CA ALA A 41 -9.70 1.98 -1.18
C ALA A 41 -11.00 1.22 -1.53
N PRO A 42 -11.23 0.90 -2.81
CA PRO A 42 -12.44 0.20 -3.29
C PRO A 42 -12.78 -1.13 -2.59
N HIS A 43 -11.82 -1.72 -1.88
CA HIS A 43 -12.03 -2.91 -1.05
C HIS A 43 -12.81 -2.64 0.25
N HIS A 44 -13.35 -1.43 0.43
CA HIS A 44 -14.33 -1.07 1.46
C HIS A 44 -15.68 -0.70 0.85
N PRO A 45 -16.49 -1.65 0.35
CA PRO A 45 -17.78 -1.33 -0.26
C PRO A 45 -18.78 -0.80 0.77
N VAL A 46 -19.60 0.17 0.35
CA VAL A 46 -20.60 0.83 1.20
C VAL A 46 -21.80 -0.09 1.49
N GLY A 47 -22.03 -1.10 0.65
CA GLY A 47 -23.08 -2.10 0.84
C GLY A 47 -22.79 -2.99 2.06
N LYS A 48 -23.46 -2.70 3.18
CA LYS A 48 -23.34 -3.45 4.43
C LYS A 48 -24.32 -4.63 4.54
N ARG A 49 -25.18 -4.84 3.53
CA ARG A 49 -26.19 -5.90 3.55
C ARG A 49 -25.97 -6.86 2.40
N VAL A 50 -26.27 -8.14 2.64
CA VAL A 50 -26.17 -9.20 1.62
C VAL A 50 -26.99 -8.89 0.38
N LYS A 51 -28.14 -8.24 0.52
CA LYS A 51 -28.98 -7.85 -0.63
C LYS A 51 -28.32 -6.85 -1.58
N ASP A 52 -27.30 -6.13 -1.11
CA ASP A 52 -26.58 -5.14 -1.90
C ASP A 52 -25.40 -5.79 -2.66
N LEU A 53 -25.08 -7.08 -2.38
CA LEU A 53 -23.99 -7.82 -3.03
C LEU A 53 -24.35 -8.25 -4.46
N LYS A 54 -23.33 -8.23 -5.32
CA LYS A 54 -23.43 -8.76 -6.69
C LYS A 54 -22.55 -9.99 -6.86
N VAL A 55 -23.06 -10.99 -7.58
CA VAL A 55 -22.23 -12.13 -8.00
C VAL A 55 -21.06 -11.62 -8.85
N GLY A 56 -19.87 -12.10 -8.56
CA GLY A 56 -18.61 -11.66 -9.16
C GLY A 56 -17.93 -10.49 -8.42
N GLU A 57 -18.57 -9.87 -7.43
CA GLU A 57 -17.98 -8.79 -6.63
C GLU A 57 -16.82 -9.31 -5.76
N PRO A 58 -15.62 -8.71 -5.86
CA PRO A 58 -14.54 -9.04 -4.94
C PRO A 58 -14.77 -8.38 -3.58
N ARG A 59 -14.35 -9.05 -2.51
CA ARG A 59 -14.38 -8.56 -1.13
C ARG A 59 -13.10 -8.96 -0.41
N GLU A 60 -12.65 -8.10 0.50
CA GLU A 60 -11.73 -8.54 1.55
C GLU A 60 -12.57 -9.16 2.66
N GLY A 61 -12.06 -10.24 3.24
CA GLY A 61 -12.71 -10.87 4.37
C GLY A 61 -11.73 -11.49 5.36
N VAL A 62 -12.26 -11.92 6.49
CA VAL A 62 -11.50 -12.59 7.56
C VAL A 62 -12.20 -13.91 7.87
N SER A 63 -11.44 -15.01 7.91
CA SER A 63 -11.95 -16.30 8.35
C SER A 63 -12.38 -16.23 9.81
N ILE A 64 -13.63 -16.61 10.09
CA ILE A 64 -14.20 -16.55 11.44
C ILE A 64 -14.29 -17.94 12.10
N SER A 65 -14.59 -18.96 11.31
CA SER A 65 -14.74 -20.34 11.79
C SER A 65 -14.64 -21.31 10.63
N THR A 66 -14.44 -22.58 10.96
CA THR A 66 -14.31 -23.67 10.00
C THR A 66 -15.26 -24.78 10.39
N SER A 67 -16.05 -25.27 9.44
CA SER A 67 -16.99 -26.39 9.57
C SER A 67 -16.64 -27.51 8.59
N LYS A 68 -17.45 -28.58 8.53
CA LYS A 68 -17.31 -29.65 7.53
C LYS A 68 -17.50 -29.14 6.10
N ASP A 69 -18.32 -28.10 5.91
CA ASP A 69 -18.67 -27.55 4.60
C ASP A 69 -17.66 -26.53 4.07
N GLY A 70 -16.71 -26.09 4.91
CA GLY A 70 -15.65 -25.15 4.57
C GLY A 70 -15.43 -24.08 5.64
N THR A 71 -14.94 -22.91 5.24
CA THR A 71 -14.66 -21.79 6.14
C THR A 71 -15.73 -20.71 6.01
N LEU A 72 -16.25 -20.24 7.14
CA LEU A 72 -17.07 -19.03 7.16
C LEU A 72 -16.15 -17.80 7.18
N VAL A 73 -16.45 -16.82 6.34
CA VAL A 73 -15.67 -15.61 6.14
C VAL A 73 -16.56 -14.39 6.35
N ASP A 74 -16.16 -13.50 7.25
CA ASP A 74 -16.75 -12.17 7.35
C ASP A 74 -16.23 -11.31 6.19
N ILE A 75 -17.13 -10.87 5.31
CA ILE A 75 -16.83 -10.03 4.13
C ILE A 75 -17.36 -8.59 4.27
N GLY A 76 -17.71 -8.18 5.49
CA GLY A 76 -18.21 -6.85 5.80
C GLY A 76 -19.68 -6.63 5.42
N VAL A 77 -20.51 -7.65 5.63
CA VAL A 77 -21.98 -7.58 5.49
C VAL A 77 -22.66 -8.20 6.72
N ASP A 78 -23.99 -8.15 6.78
CA ASP A 78 -24.83 -8.58 7.91
C ASP A 78 -24.78 -10.07 8.28
N ARG A 79 -24.20 -10.93 7.43
CA ARG A 79 -23.92 -12.34 7.76
C ARG A 79 -22.66 -12.87 7.05
N PRO A 80 -21.94 -13.85 7.62
CA PRO A 80 -20.75 -14.41 6.99
C PRO A 80 -21.07 -15.17 5.69
N ALA A 81 -20.10 -15.22 4.80
CA ALA A 81 -20.13 -15.98 3.57
C ALA A 81 -19.44 -17.33 3.74
N LEU A 82 -19.98 -18.38 3.13
CA LEU A 82 -19.34 -19.69 3.09
C LEU A 82 -18.30 -19.73 1.97
N LEU A 83 -17.06 -20.06 2.32
CA LEU A 83 -16.02 -20.51 1.40
C LEU A 83 -16.03 -22.05 1.39
N PRO A 84 -16.68 -22.68 0.39
CA PRO A 84 -16.94 -24.11 0.43
C PRO A 84 -15.66 -24.93 0.22
N ASN A 85 -15.60 -26.09 0.88
CA ASN A 85 -14.54 -27.11 0.72
C ASN A 85 -13.10 -26.58 0.88
N THR A 86 -12.94 -25.46 1.57
CA THR A 86 -11.64 -24.84 1.81
C THR A 86 -11.54 -24.50 3.29
N HIS A 87 -10.48 -24.99 3.95
CA HIS A 87 -10.24 -24.77 5.37
C HIS A 87 -9.09 -23.79 5.54
N ILE A 88 -9.39 -22.61 6.08
CA ILE A 88 -8.41 -21.55 6.33
C ILE A 88 -8.32 -21.32 7.85
N PRO A 89 -7.11 -21.15 8.42
CA PRO A 89 -6.97 -20.82 9.84
C PRO A 89 -7.79 -19.59 10.21
N VAL A 90 -8.45 -19.61 11.37
CA VAL A 90 -9.26 -18.48 11.87
C VAL A 90 -8.39 -17.23 12.04
N GLY A 91 -8.96 -16.05 11.72
CA GLY A 91 -8.26 -14.77 11.76
C GLY A 91 -7.41 -14.47 10.53
N THR A 92 -7.41 -15.35 9.52
CA THR A 92 -6.68 -15.14 8.26
C THR A 92 -7.44 -14.17 7.37
N ARG A 93 -6.75 -13.12 6.92
CA ARG A 93 -7.28 -12.18 5.92
C ARG A 93 -7.21 -12.81 4.53
N VAL A 94 -8.33 -12.81 3.82
CA VAL A 94 -8.49 -13.39 2.48
C VAL A 94 -9.12 -12.39 1.53
N THR A 95 -8.76 -12.49 0.24
CA THR A 95 -9.52 -11.84 -0.82
C THR A 95 -10.43 -12.89 -1.45
N VAL A 96 -11.72 -12.59 -1.52
CA VAL A 96 -12.73 -13.53 -2.03
C VAL A 96 -13.57 -12.88 -3.13
N ARG A 97 -14.29 -13.69 -3.87
CA ARG A 97 -15.27 -13.26 -4.86
C ARG A 97 -16.61 -13.89 -4.56
N VAL A 98 -17.68 -13.08 -4.55
CA VAL A 98 -19.05 -13.58 -4.35
C VAL A 98 -19.42 -14.50 -5.51
N THR A 99 -19.77 -15.74 -5.21
CA THR A 99 -20.21 -16.74 -6.20
C THR A 99 -21.72 -16.96 -6.16
N SER A 100 -22.35 -16.80 -4.99
CA SER A 100 -23.80 -16.86 -4.83
C SER A 100 -24.26 -15.95 -3.68
N VAL A 101 -25.45 -15.38 -3.79
CA VAL A 101 -26.09 -14.54 -2.75
C VAL A 101 -27.33 -15.22 -2.17
N LYS A 102 -28.08 -15.95 -3.02
CA LYS A 102 -29.27 -16.73 -2.67
C LYS A 102 -29.20 -18.10 -3.36
N PRO A 103 -29.66 -19.19 -2.71
CA PRO A 103 -30.21 -19.24 -1.35
C PRO A 103 -29.17 -19.00 -0.25
N GLU A 104 -27.91 -19.33 -0.53
CA GLU A 104 -26.79 -19.21 0.40
C GLU A 104 -25.76 -18.21 -0.11
N LEU A 105 -25.17 -17.45 0.82
CA LEU A 105 -24.07 -16.56 0.51
C LEU A 105 -22.78 -17.39 0.41
N LYS A 106 -22.28 -17.56 -0.82
CA LYS A 106 -21.05 -18.30 -1.10
C LYS A 106 -20.01 -17.40 -1.74
N VAL A 107 -18.76 -17.71 -1.45
CA VAL A 107 -17.60 -17.04 -2.03
C VAL A 107 -16.56 -18.06 -2.50
N SER A 108 -15.65 -17.63 -3.38
CA SER A 108 -14.46 -18.37 -3.75
C SER A 108 -13.22 -17.54 -3.47
N LEU A 109 -12.08 -18.18 -3.20
CA LEU A 109 -10.80 -17.47 -3.14
C LEU A 109 -10.53 -16.77 -4.47
N THR A 110 -10.02 -15.55 -4.38
CA THR A 110 -9.50 -14.82 -5.53
C THR A 110 -8.19 -14.15 -5.15
N SER A 111 -7.45 -13.68 -6.14
CA SER A 111 -6.17 -13.05 -5.91
C SER A 111 -6.24 -11.59 -6.37
N ARG A 112 -5.40 -10.74 -5.78
CA ARG A 112 -5.35 -9.30 -6.09
C ARG A 112 -4.94 -9.06 -7.54
N GLU A 113 -4.22 -10.00 -8.14
CA GLU A 113 -3.79 -9.97 -9.54
C GLU A 113 -5.00 -10.02 -10.48
N LYS A 114 -6.05 -10.79 -10.12
CA LYS A 114 -7.29 -10.97 -10.89
C LYS A 114 -8.30 -9.83 -10.73
N ILE A 115 -7.98 -8.79 -9.97
CA ILE A 115 -8.84 -7.63 -9.75
C ILE A 115 -8.31 -6.46 -10.58
N ASN A 116 -9.16 -5.95 -11.49
CA ASN A 116 -8.78 -4.92 -12.48
C ASN A 116 -8.95 -3.47 -11.97
N ILE A 117 -9.37 -3.31 -10.72
CA ILE A 117 -9.46 -2.02 -10.03
C ILE A 117 -8.41 -1.93 -8.93
N TYR A 118 -8.10 -0.72 -8.47
CA TYR A 118 -7.22 -0.53 -7.32
C TYR A 118 -7.78 -1.26 -6.09
N TRP A 119 -6.96 -2.12 -5.47
CA TRP A 119 -7.36 -2.98 -4.37
C TRP A 119 -6.62 -2.67 -3.05
N GLY A 120 -6.32 -1.38 -2.85
CA GLY A 120 -5.56 -0.90 -1.71
C GLY A 120 -4.08 -1.26 -1.77
N TYR A 121 -3.43 -1.21 -0.61
CA TYR A 121 -2.00 -1.50 -0.43
C TYR A 121 -1.80 -2.60 0.60
N LYS A 122 -0.58 -3.14 0.61
CA LYS A 122 -0.10 -4.07 1.64
C LYS A 122 0.90 -3.33 2.51
N VAL A 123 0.73 -3.45 3.82
CA VAL A 123 1.72 -2.98 4.80
C VAL A 123 2.57 -4.18 5.20
N THR A 124 3.88 -4.05 5.08
CA THR A 124 4.85 -5.07 5.51
C THR A 124 5.79 -4.41 6.50
N ALA A 125 5.86 -4.94 7.72
CA ALA A 125 6.93 -4.58 8.64
C ALA A 125 8.19 -5.32 8.20
N SER A 126 9.20 -4.58 7.74
CA SER A 126 10.50 -5.18 7.42
C SER A 126 11.26 -5.50 8.71
N ARG A 127 11.98 -6.63 8.71
CA ARG A 127 12.96 -6.99 9.75
C ARG A 127 14.40 -6.73 9.31
N THR A 128 14.60 -6.33 8.05
CA THR A 128 15.89 -5.96 7.48
C THR A 128 16.06 -4.45 7.45
N THR A 129 17.28 -4.00 7.25
CA THR A 129 17.60 -2.58 7.10
C THR A 129 17.06 -2.03 5.77
N LEU A 130 17.02 -0.70 5.62
CA LEU A 130 16.41 -0.08 4.44
C LEU A 130 17.21 -0.44 3.18
N GLY A 131 18.54 -0.32 3.22
CA GLY A 131 19.42 -0.67 2.10
C GLY A 131 19.26 -2.13 1.67
N GLN A 132 19.22 -3.06 2.63
CA GLN A 132 18.97 -4.49 2.35
C GLN A 132 17.61 -4.72 1.70
N ALA A 133 16.54 -4.13 2.25
CA ALA A 133 15.19 -4.26 1.70
C ALA A 133 15.07 -3.74 0.25
N VAL A 134 15.83 -2.69 -0.11
CA VAL A 134 15.88 -2.19 -1.48
C VAL A 134 16.66 -3.13 -2.40
N LYS A 135 17.81 -3.62 -1.95
CA LYS A 135 18.66 -4.55 -2.70
C LYS A 135 17.92 -5.85 -3.03
N GLU A 136 17.19 -6.41 -2.07
CA GLU A 136 16.40 -7.63 -2.24
C GLU A 136 15.06 -7.39 -2.94
N GLY A 137 14.58 -6.15 -2.90
CA GLY A 137 13.27 -5.75 -3.43
C GLY A 137 13.19 -5.72 -4.95
N GLY A 138 14.30 -5.76 -5.69
CA GLY A 138 14.30 -5.78 -7.15
C GLY A 138 13.65 -4.55 -7.79
N PHE A 139 13.79 -3.38 -7.15
CA PHE A 139 13.27 -2.12 -7.64
C PHE A 139 14.13 -1.62 -8.81
N ASN A 140 13.49 -1.27 -9.93
CA ASN A 140 14.20 -0.66 -11.05
C ASN A 140 14.14 0.88 -11.05
N LEU A 141 13.41 1.46 -10.09
CA LEU A 141 13.52 2.86 -9.74
C LEU A 141 13.45 3.06 -8.24
N VAL A 142 14.48 3.66 -7.65
CA VAL A 142 14.53 4.03 -6.24
C VAL A 142 14.67 5.54 -6.13
N ILE A 143 13.73 6.17 -5.45
CA ILE A 143 13.66 7.61 -5.22
C ILE A 143 13.76 7.84 -3.72
N ALA A 144 14.82 8.54 -3.29
CA ALA A 144 14.97 9.01 -1.93
C ALA A 144 14.41 10.42 -1.78
N THR A 145 13.52 10.67 -0.82
CA THR A 145 13.07 12.02 -0.48
C THR A 145 13.98 12.65 0.57
N SER A 146 14.47 13.85 0.30
CA SER A 146 15.37 14.56 1.20
C SER A 146 15.34 16.06 0.96
N ARG A 147 15.37 16.86 2.03
CA ARG A 147 15.56 18.32 1.94
C ARG A 147 16.88 18.71 1.26
N LEU A 148 17.89 17.82 1.32
CA LEU A 148 19.20 17.99 0.67
C LEU A 148 19.22 17.52 -0.79
N GLY A 149 18.11 16.98 -1.29
CA GLY A 149 17.99 16.51 -2.67
C GLY A 149 17.85 17.64 -3.69
N GLU A 150 17.93 17.29 -4.97
CA GLU A 150 17.66 18.22 -6.06
C GLU A 150 16.19 18.67 -6.00
N PRO A 151 15.89 19.97 -6.14
CA PRO A 151 14.51 20.45 -6.22
C PRO A 151 13.76 19.73 -7.34
N VAL A 152 12.57 19.20 -7.02
CA VAL A 152 11.76 18.41 -7.98
C VAL A 152 11.52 19.16 -9.29
N THR A 153 11.35 20.49 -9.24
CA THR A 153 11.15 21.35 -10.40
C THR A 153 12.34 21.36 -11.36
N ALA A 154 13.56 21.11 -10.88
CA ALA A 154 14.77 21.09 -11.71
C ALA A 154 14.99 19.74 -12.41
N ILE A 155 14.33 18.68 -11.95
CA ILE A 155 14.59 17.30 -12.42
C ILE A 155 13.34 16.59 -12.92
N ILE A 156 12.19 17.28 -12.97
CA ILE A 156 10.88 16.67 -13.21
C ILE A 156 10.85 15.89 -14.53
N ASP A 157 11.50 16.39 -15.59
CA ASP A 157 11.53 15.73 -16.89
C ASP A 157 12.29 14.40 -16.86
N ARG A 158 13.53 14.41 -16.32
CA ARG A 158 14.36 13.19 -16.15
C ARG A 158 13.68 12.17 -15.22
N LEU A 159 13.04 12.67 -14.16
CA LEU A 159 12.31 11.84 -13.22
C LEU A 159 11.08 11.20 -13.89
N THR A 160 10.34 11.96 -14.70
CA THR A 160 9.17 11.48 -15.45
C THR A 160 9.56 10.39 -16.45
N GLU A 161 10.65 10.58 -17.20
CA GLU A 161 11.17 9.57 -18.12
C GLU A 161 11.54 8.26 -17.40
N SER A 162 12.28 8.38 -16.29
CA SER A 162 12.67 7.23 -15.46
C SER A 162 11.44 6.54 -14.84
N TRP A 163 10.45 7.32 -14.39
CA TRP A 163 9.19 6.82 -13.86
C TRP A 163 8.44 6.00 -14.93
N ARG A 164 8.28 6.58 -16.12
CA ARG A 164 7.55 5.99 -17.26
C ARG A 164 8.23 4.77 -17.89
N SER A 165 9.50 4.54 -17.64
CA SER A 165 10.22 3.32 -18.06
C SER A 165 10.26 2.23 -16.97
N SER A 166 9.99 2.58 -15.71
CA SER A 166 10.16 1.67 -14.57
C SER A 166 8.90 0.90 -14.22
N LYS A 167 9.00 -0.36 -13.80
CA LYS A 167 7.82 -1.20 -13.47
C LYS A 167 7.62 -1.35 -11.97
N LYS A 168 8.71 -1.31 -11.20
CA LYS A 168 8.75 -1.52 -9.76
C LYS A 168 9.52 -0.35 -9.13
N VAL A 169 8.75 0.62 -8.66
CA VAL A 169 9.24 1.88 -8.10
C VAL A 169 9.19 1.83 -6.57
N LEU A 170 10.24 2.33 -5.93
CA LEU A 170 10.26 2.60 -4.50
C LEU A 170 10.45 4.10 -4.27
N VAL A 171 9.61 4.67 -3.40
CA VAL A 171 9.82 6.01 -2.85
C VAL A 171 10.11 5.86 -1.36
N ALA A 172 11.29 6.29 -0.93
CA ALA A 172 11.74 6.22 0.45
C ALA A 172 11.59 7.58 1.14
N PHE A 173 11.17 7.54 2.40
CA PHE A 173 11.04 8.71 3.27
C PHE A 173 11.87 8.54 4.53
N GLY A 174 12.44 9.65 5.00
CA GLY A 174 13.03 9.74 6.32
C GLY A 174 11.98 10.00 7.40
N ALA A 175 12.43 10.01 8.66
CA ALA A 175 11.64 10.45 9.80
C ALA A 175 11.98 11.91 10.10
N PRO A 176 11.11 12.67 10.79
CA PRO A 176 11.39 14.06 11.11
C PRO A 176 12.70 14.22 11.91
N ALA A 177 12.98 13.30 12.83
CA ALA A 177 14.18 13.30 13.66
C ALA A 177 15.43 12.67 13.00
N LYS A 178 15.25 11.83 11.98
CA LYS A 178 16.35 11.15 11.27
C LYS A 178 16.00 11.02 9.79
N GLY A 179 16.67 11.81 8.96
CA GLY A 179 16.52 11.74 7.51
C GLY A 179 17.07 10.43 6.94
N LEU A 180 16.85 10.21 5.65
CA LEU A 180 17.38 9.02 4.96
C LEU A 180 18.90 8.95 5.01
N ARG A 181 19.60 10.09 5.00
CA ARG A 181 21.06 10.14 5.11
C ARG A 181 21.54 9.49 6.42
N GLU A 182 20.90 9.84 7.54
CA GLU A 182 21.24 9.33 8.87
C GLU A 182 20.81 7.86 9.05
N ILE A 183 19.73 7.44 8.39
CA ILE A 183 19.28 6.04 8.38
C ILE A 183 20.29 5.18 7.60
N LEU A 184 20.65 5.59 6.39
CA LEU A 184 21.55 4.84 5.51
C LEU A 184 22.99 4.84 6.00
N ALA A 185 23.43 5.89 6.71
CA ALA A 185 24.76 5.93 7.32
C ALA A 185 24.98 4.81 8.35
N GLN A 186 23.92 4.32 9.01
CA GLN A 186 24.00 3.15 9.91
C GLN A 186 24.30 1.85 9.15
N GLU A 187 24.09 1.85 7.83
CA GLU A 187 24.38 0.75 6.91
C GLU A 187 25.66 1.01 6.10
N SER A 188 26.42 2.07 6.42
CA SER A 188 27.55 2.55 5.62
C SER A 188 27.20 2.85 4.16
N LEU A 189 25.96 3.29 3.90
CA LEU A 189 25.46 3.64 2.57
C LEU A 189 25.25 5.16 2.44
N SER A 190 25.64 5.71 1.30
CA SER A 190 25.25 7.07 0.90
C SER A 190 23.92 7.08 0.16
N LEU A 191 23.27 8.26 0.10
CA LEU A 191 22.05 8.46 -0.69
C LEU A 191 22.27 8.18 -2.19
N LYS A 192 23.49 8.44 -2.69
CA LYS A 192 23.86 8.23 -4.10
C LYS A 192 23.97 6.73 -4.44
N GLU A 193 24.46 5.92 -3.51
CA GLU A 193 24.52 4.46 -3.69
C GLU A 193 23.14 3.82 -3.53
N PHE A 194 22.29 4.42 -2.69
CA PHE A 194 20.97 3.88 -2.37
C PHE A 194 19.90 4.16 -3.44
N ALA A 195 19.88 5.37 -4.02
CA ALA A 195 18.79 5.82 -4.87
C ALA A 195 19.26 6.35 -6.23
N HIS A 196 18.47 6.11 -7.27
CA HIS A 196 18.67 6.70 -8.59
C HIS A 196 18.41 8.22 -8.57
N PHE A 197 17.45 8.65 -7.75
CA PHE A 197 17.16 10.07 -7.54
C PHE A 197 17.08 10.38 -6.04
N THR A 198 17.73 11.47 -5.63
CA THR A 198 17.49 12.10 -4.32
C THR A 198 16.79 13.43 -4.55
N VAL A 199 15.52 13.51 -4.14
CA VAL A 199 14.60 14.58 -4.55
C VAL A 199 14.12 15.38 -3.36
N ASN A 200 14.16 16.71 -3.49
CA ASN A 200 13.42 17.62 -2.62
C ASN A 200 12.08 17.97 -3.27
N THR A 201 11.01 17.36 -2.80
CA THR A 201 9.63 17.57 -3.30
C THR A 201 8.93 18.77 -2.66
N ILE A 202 9.52 19.38 -1.63
CA ILE A 202 9.00 20.56 -0.93
C ILE A 202 10.13 21.60 -0.86
N PRO A 203 10.58 22.12 -2.01
CA PRO A 203 11.61 23.15 -2.03
C PRO A 203 11.11 24.41 -1.31
N LYS A 204 12.03 25.13 -0.65
CA LYS A 204 11.71 26.34 0.12
C LYS A 204 10.69 26.09 1.24
N GLN A 205 10.68 24.89 1.84
CA GLN A 205 9.92 24.65 3.07
C GLN A 205 10.24 25.75 4.11
N ALA A 206 9.21 26.44 4.57
CA ALA A 206 9.33 27.50 5.59
C ALA A 206 9.26 26.93 7.01
N THR A 207 9.50 25.63 7.17
CA THR A 207 9.51 24.90 8.43
C THR A 207 10.85 24.20 8.59
N GLU A 208 11.29 24.03 9.84
CA GLU A 208 12.54 23.33 10.14
C GLU A 208 12.50 21.87 9.65
N THR A 209 11.37 21.20 9.86
CA THR A 209 11.10 19.85 9.38
C THR A 209 9.72 19.78 8.72
N VAL A 210 9.56 18.83 7.78
CA VAL A 210 8.26 18.41 7.27
C VAL A 210 8.00 17.01 7.80
N ARG A 211 6.82 16.76 8.35
CA ARG A 211 6.49 15.46 8.92
C ARG A 211 6.36 14.41 7.82
N THR A 212 6.60 13.14 8.14
CA THR A 212 6.58 12.06 7.13
C THR A 212 5.22 11.96 6.43
N GLU A 213 4.12 12.16 7.17
CA GLU A 213 2.75 12.16 6.63
C GLU A 213 2.51 13.31 5.63
N GLU A 214 2.98 14.51 5.93
CA GLU A 214 2.87 15.70 5.05
C GLU A 214 3.72 15.49 3.80
N ALA A 215 4.97 15.03 3.98
CA ALA A 215 5.90 14.73 2.90
C ALA A 215 5.35 13.65 1.97
N LEU A 216 4.69 12.63 2.52
CA LEU A 216 4.06 11.55 1.75
C LEU A 216 2.95 12.10 0.87
N TYR A 217 2.03 12.91 1.40
CA TYR A 217 0.95 13.50 0.59
C TYR A 217 1.48 14.44 -0.50
N ALA A 218 2.40 15.33 -0.16
CA ALA A 218 2.98 16.27 -1.13
C ALA A 218 3.71 15.53 -2.27
N THR A 219 4.57 14.57 -1.91
CA THR A 219 5.37 13.79 -2.86
C THR A 219 4.50 12.94 -3.77
N LEU A 220 3.55 12.18 -3.20
CA LEU A 220 2.69 11.31 -4.00
C LEU A 220 1.73 12.10 -4.89
N SER A 221 1.34 13.32 -4.50
CA SER A 221 0.54 14.21 -5.34
C SER A 221 1.33 14.68 -6.56
N ILE A 222 2.61 15.05 -6.38
CA ILE A 222 3.50 15.41 -7.49
C ILE A 222 3.72 14.20 -8.41
N PHE A 223 3.97 13.02 -7.85
CA PHE A 223 4.18 11.82 -8.67
C PHE A 223 2.91 11.32 -9.35
N ASN A 224 1.73 11.67 -8.83
CA ASN A 224 0.48 11.41 -9.53
C ASN A 224 0.38 12.23 -10.82
N LEU A 225 0.93 13.44 -10.88
CA LEU A 225 0.91 14.28 -12.08
C LEU A 225 1.81 13.75 -13.21
N ILE A 226 2.83 12.95 -12.89
CA ILE A 226 3.76 12.38 -13.89
C ILE A 226 3.40 10.95 -14.30
N ASP A 227 2.44 10.32 -13.60
CA ASP A 227 1.92 8.98 -13.94
C ASP A 227 0.89 9.03 -15.08
N ASP A 228 0.30 10.21 -15.32
CA ASP A 228 -0.54 10.54 -16.49
C ASP A 228 0.28 10.72 -17.77
#